data_AF-A0AAW9JAJ7-F1
#
_entry.id   AF-A0AAW9JAJ7-F1
#
_cell.length_a   1.000
_cell.length_b   1.000
_cell.length_c   1.000
_cell.angle_alpha   90.00
_cell.angle_beta   90.00
_cell.angle_gamma   90.00
#
_symmetry.space_group_name_H-M   'P 1'
#
loop_
_entity.id
_entity.type
_entity.pdbx_description
1 polymer ?
#
loop_
_entity_poly.entity_id
_entity_poly.type
_entity_poly.pdbx_seq_one_letter_code
_entity_poly.pdbx_strand_id
1 'polypeptide(L)'
;HLSDSYGYTVDNIEKDGIPIIAKIETLIDSSSKSARVKSLSILLQDCIHSVTMYNPDLIIYAGDREDVIVAGIIGSYLRIPTVHFFGGDHASDGNVDNSIRHATSKLSSLHFVSNNKAKSRLIKMG
;
A
#
# COMPACT_ATOMS: atom_id res chain seq x y z
N HIS A 1 -6.86 9.29 4.74
CA HIS A 1 -6.48 10.63 4.23
C HIS A 1 -6.39 11.60 5.39
N LEU A 2 -5.47 12.57 5.32
CA LEU A 2 -5.28 13.65 6.29
C LEU A 2 -5.65 15.02 5.71
N SER A 3 -6.55 15.04 4.72
CA SER A 3 -6.90 16.26 3.97
C SER A 3 -8.41 16.44 3.95
N ASP A 4 -8.87 17.65 4.28
CA ASP A 4 -10.28 18.02 4.28
C ASP A 4 -10.93 17.91 2.90
N SER A 5 -10.17 18.25 1.85
CA SER A 5 -10.60 18.10 0.45
C SER A 5 -10.92 16.66 0.05
N TYR A 6 -10.42 15.68 0.80
CA TYR A 6 -10.65 14.25 0.60
C TYR A 6 -11.39 13.61 1.79
N GLY A 7 -12.12 14.42 2.55
CA GLY A 7 -13.03 13.97 3.61
C GLY A 7 -12.35 13.53 4.91
N TYR A 8 -11.08 13.87 5.11
CA TYR A 8 -10.32 13.68 6.35
C TYR A 8 -10.53 12.28 6.98
N THR A 9 -10.43 11.23 6.16
CA THR A 9 -10.88 9.87 6.52
C THR A 9 -10.10 9.20 7.66
N VAL A 10 -9.09 9.86 8.23
CA VAL A 10 -8.43 9.43 9.47
C VAL A 10 -9.40 9.42 10.65
N ASP A 11 -10.42 10.29 10.66
CA ASP A 11 -11.44 10.33 11.71
C ASP A 11 -12.19 9.00 11.85
N ASN A 12 -12.33 8.25 10.75
CA ASN A 12 -12.95 6.93 10.79
C ASN A 12 -12.08 5.93 11.56
N ILE A 13 -10.75 5.99 11.37
CA ILE A 13 -9.79 5.14 12.08
C ILE A 13 -9.79 5.46 13.58
N GLU A 14 -9.86 6.75 13.92
CA GLU A 14 -9.94 7.21 15.31
C GLU A 14 -11.24 6.76 15.98
N LYS A 15 -12.39 6.86 15.28
CA LYS A 15 -13.69 6.37 15.77
C LYS A 15 -13.72 4.87 15.99
N ASP A 16 -13.00 4.10 15.18
CA ASP A 16 -12.88 2.66 15.33
C ASP A 16 -11.97 2.26 16.53
N GLY A 17 -11.35 3.24 17.20
CA GLY A 17 -10.50 3.02 18.37
C GLY A 17 -9.15 2.37 18.04
N ILE A 18 -8.74 2.41 16.77
CA ILE A 18 -7.47 1.85 16.32
C ILE A 18 -6.34 2.82 16.70
N PRO A 19 -5.32 2.39 17.46
CA PRO A 19 -4.20 3.26 17.82
C PRO A 19 -3.44 3.76 16.59
N ILE A 20 -3.30 5.08 16.47
CA ILE A 20 -2.53 5.72 15.39
C ILE A 20 -1.16 6.13 15.94
N ILE A 21 -0.12 5.41 15.52
CA ILE A 21 1.26 5.67 15.94
C ILE A 21 1.93 6.79 15.13
N ALA A 22 1.45 7.04 13.91
CA ALA A 22 1.98 8.05 13.00
C ALA A 22 0.90 8.50 12.01
N LYS A 23 0.93 9.79 11.67
CA LYS A 23 0.12 10.41 10.62
C LYS A 23 1.10 10.98 9.59
N ILE A 24 1.08 10.49 8.36
CA ILE A 24 2.03 10.89 7.30
C ILE A 24 1.31 11.75 6.27
N GLU A 25 1.71 13.02 6.17
CA GLU A 25 1.17 13.97 5.19
C GLU A 25 1.91 13.85 3.87
N THR A 26 1.24 13.30 2.85
CA THR A 26 1.89 12.98 1.56
C THR A 26 1.23 13.65 0.37
N LEU A 27 0.07 14.25 0.57
CA LEU A 27 -0.75 14.76 -0.51
C LEU A 27 -0.18 16.09 -1.02
N ILE A 28 0.23 16.10 -2.27
CA ILE A 28 0.47 17.33 -3.03
C ILE A 28 -0.86 17.76 -3.67
N ASP A 29 -1.30 18.98 -3.37
CA ASP A 29 -2.50 19.58 -3.97
C ASP A 29 -2.27 19.95 -5.44
N SER A 30 -2.33 18.93 -6.30
CA SER A 30 -2.15 19.06 -7.75
C SER A 30 -2.77 17.88 -8.47
N SER A 31 -3.48 18.16 -9.57
CA SER A 31 -4.06 17.15 -10.46
C SER A 31 -3.10 16.67 -11.56
N SER A 32 -1.84 17.11 -11.54
CA SER A 32 -0.85 16.72 -12.54
C SER A 32 -0.45 15.25 -12.40
N LYS A 33 -0.12 14.58 -13.52
CA LYS A 33 0.37 13.19 -13.50
C LYS A 33 1.61 13.01 -12.63
N SER A 34 2.48 14.02 -12.59
CA SER A 34 3.69 14.01 -11.78
C SER A 34 3.39 14.18 -10.28
N ALA A 35 2.27 14.79 -9.89
CA ALA A 35 1.88 14.93 -8.49
C ALA A 35 1.69 13.56 -7.82
N ARG A 36 1.02 12.61 -8.50
CA ARG A 36 0.83 11.24 -7.97
C ARG A 36 2.15 10.56 -7.63
N VAL A 37 3.14 10.65 -8.53
CA VAL A 37 4.48 10.06 -8.33
C VAL A 37 5.28 10.81 -7.26
N LYS A 38 5.15 12.14 -7.17
CA LYS A 38 5.78 12.92 -6.10
C LYS A 38 5.19 12.59 -4.73
N SER A 39 3.87 12.49 -4.60
CA SER A 39 3.21 12.05 -3.36
C SER A 39 3.64 10.65 -2.94
N LEU A 40 3.79 9.71 -3.89
CA LEU A 40 4.40 8.40 -3.64
C LEU A 40 5.82 8.53 -3.08
N SER A 41 6.66 9.39 -3.64
CA SER A 41 8.05 9.57 -3.18
C SER A 41 8.13 10.12 -1.75
N ILE A 42 7.26 11.06 -1.41
CA ILE A 42 7.13 11.61 -0.04
C ILE A 42 6.65 10.50 0.91
N LEU A 43 5.61 9.76 0.52
CA LEU A 43 5.10 8.64 1.30
C LEU A 43 6.19 7.62 1.62
N LEU A 44 7.00 7.23 0.62
CA LEU A 44 8.12 6.31 0.84
C LEU A 44 9.13 6.89 1.82
N GLN A 45 9.55 8.14 1.62
CA GLN A 45 10.56 8.79 2.45
C GLN A 45 10.12 8.88 3.92
N ASP A 46 8.90 9.33 4.16
CA ASP A 46 8.41 9.62 5.51
C ASP A 46 7.95 8.37 6.27
N CYS A 47 7.43 7.36 5.55
CA CYS A 47 7.08 6.07 6.16
C CYS A 47 8.30 5.32 6.71
N ILE A 48 9.48 5.44 6.08
CA ILE A 48 10.69 4.72 6.52
C ILE A 48 11.04 5.04 7.97
N HIS A 49 10.99 6.31 8.37
CA HIS A 49 11.30 6.70 9.74
C HIS A 49 10.30 6.09 10.73
N SER A 50 9.01 6.20 10.43
CA SER A 50 7.96 5.70 11.32
C SER A 50 7.98 4.18 11.45
N VAL A 51 8.19 3.45 10.35
CA VAL A 51 8.27 1.99 10.36
C VAL A 51 9.52 1.50 11.08
N THR A 52 10.68 2.13 10.88
CA THR A 52 11.92 1.71 11.57
C THR A 52 11.88 2.01 13.06
N MET A 53 11.29 3.14 13.47
CA MET A 53 11.09 3.48 14.89
C MET A 53 10.08 2.56 15.57
N TYR A 54 8.97 2.26 14.91
CA TYR A 54 7.95 1.36 15.45
C TYR A 54 8.40 -0.11 15.48
N ASN A 55 9.22 -0.51 14.49
CA ASN A 55 9.75 -1.86 14.33
C ASN A 55 8.66 -2.95 14.37
N PRO A 56 7.70 -2.96 13.42
CA PRO A 56 6.62 -3.92 13.42
C PRO A 56 7.10 -5.33 13.08
N ASP A 57 6.47 -6.34 13.69
CA ASP A 57 6.67 -7.75 13.33
C ASP A 57 6.01 -8.13 11.98
N LEU A 58 5.05 -7.31 11.51
CA LEU A 58 4.25 -7.57 10.33
C LEU A 58 3.74 -6.26 9.71
N ILE A 59 3.75 -6.19 8.38
CA ILE A 59 3.11 -5.10 7.62
C ILE A 59 1.95 -5.68 6.79
N ILE A 60 0.77 -5.07 6.89
CA ILE A 60 -0.43 -5.50 6.16
C ILE A 60 -0.87 -4.36 5.25
N TYR A 61 -1.19 -4.70 3.99
CA TYR A 61 -1.72 -3.76 3.01
C TYR A 61 -2.69 -4.44 2.06
N ALA A 62 -3.58 -3.65 1.46
CA ALA A 62 -4.66 -4.14 0.62
C ALA A 62 -4.76 -3.34 -0.68
N GLY A 63 -4.97 -4.04 -1.80
CA GLY A 63 -5.22 -3.39 -3.09
C GLY A 63 -3.95 -3.21 -3.93
N ASP A 64 -3.84 -2.06 -4.59
CA ASP A 64 -2.96 -1.89 -5.75
C ASP A 64 -2.52 -0.45 -6.03
N ARG A 65 -2.64 0.44 -5.05
CA ARG A 65 -2.25 1.85 -5.19
C ARG A 65 -0.83 2.10 -4.69
N GLU A 66 -0.41 3.36 -4.80
CA GLU A 66 0.90 3.89 -4.44
C GLU A 66 1.39 3.42 -3.06
N ASP A 67 0.52 3.51 -2.06
CA ASP A 67 0.79 3.13 -0.68
C ASP A 67 1.08 1.64 -0.54
N VAL A 68 0.40 0.81 -1.32
CA VAL A 68 0.56 -0.65 -1.30
C VAL A 68 1.96 -1.05 -1.76
N ILE A 69 2.44 -0.51 -2.88
CA ILE A 69 3.80 -0.81 -3.36
C ILE A 69 4.87 -0.21 -2.47
N VAL A 70 4.63 0.97 -1.88
CA VAL A 70 5.54 1.54 -0.87
C VAL A 70 5.68 0.61 0.32
N ALA A 71 4.57 0.11 0.86
CA ALA A 71 4.59 -0.83 1.98
C ALA A 71 5.30 -2.15 1.62
N GLY A 72 5.08 -2.67 0.41
CA GLY A 72 5.78 -3.85 -0.11
C GLY A 72 7.30 -3.64 -0.23
N ILE A 73 7.74 -2.48 -0.75
CA ILE A 73 9.16 -2.11 -0.85
C ILE A 73 9.78 -2.04 0.55
N ILE A 74 9.15 -1.29 1.47
CA ILE A 74 9.65 -1.11 2.83
C ILE A 74 9.78 -2.47 3.54
N GLY A 75 8.72 -3.28 3.53
CA GLY A 75 8.75 -4.60 4.17
C GLY A 75 9.83 -5.51 3.59
N SER A 76 9.95 -5.56 2.27
CA SER A 76 10.96 -6.38 1.58
C SER A 76 12.40 -5.96 1.94
N TYR A 77 12.72 -4.67 1.87
CA TYR A 77 14.08 -4.18 2.17
C TYR A 77 14.44 -4.23 3.66
N LEU A 78 13.47 -3.97 4.55
CA LEU A 78 13.67 -4.03 5.99
C LEU A 78 13.53 -5.46 6.56
N ARG A 79 13.24 -6.45 5.72
CA ARG A 79 13.02 -7.86 6.09
C ARG A 79 11.90 -8.04 7.12
N ILE A 80 10.86 -7.23 7.01
CA ILE A 80 9.65 -7.34 7.80
C ILE A 80 8.64 -8.17 6.99
N PRO A 81 8.11 -9.28 7.53
CA PRO A 81 7.09 -10.06 6.84
C PRO A 81 5.88 -9.22 6.43
N THR A 82 5.35 -9.48 5.24
CA THR A 82 4.26 -8.70 4.66
C THR A 82 3.06 -9.57 4.28
N VAL A 83 1.86 -9.01 4.43
CA VAL A 83 0.60 -9.63 4.02
C VAL A 83 -0.11 -8.74 2.99
N HIS A 84 -0.30 -9.27 1.79
CA HIS A 84 -1.00 -8.57 0.71
C HIS A 84 -2.41 -9.09 0.51
N PHE A 85 -3.40 -8.25 0.82
CA PHE A 85 -4.79 -8.49 0.51
C PHE A 85 -5.12 -8.05 -0.92
N PHE A 86 -5.97 -8.84 -1.59
CA PHE A 86 -6.37 -8.64 -2.99
C PHE A 86 -5.21 -8.76 -3.99
N GLY A 87 -4.12 -9.43 -3.57
CA GLY A 87 -3.03 -9.84 -4.45
C GLY A 87 -3.54 -10.71 -5.59
N GLY A 88 -2.97 -10.51 -6.76
CA GLY A 88 -3.32 -11.26 -7.97
C GLY A 88 -4.68 -10.94 -8.56
N ASP A 89 -5.49 -10.02 -8.02
CA ASP A 89 -6.64 -9.50 -8.74
C ASP A 89 -6.23 -8.79 -10.03
N HIS A 90 -7.16 -8.70 -10.99
CA HIS A 90 -6.86 -8.11 -12.28
C HIS A 90 -8.10 -7.46 -12.86
N ALA A 91 -8.01 -6.14 -13.03
CA ALA A 91 -8.99 -5.43 -13.82
C ALA A 91 -8.79 -5.79 -15.30
N SER A 92 -9.89 -5.86 -16.07
CA SER A 92 -9.84 -6.13 -17.50
C SER A 92 -9.33 -4.95 -18.33
N ASP A 93 -9.04 -3.82 -17.70
CA ASP A 93 -8.50 -2.62 -18.32
C ASP A 93 -6.96 -2.57 -18.26
N GLY A 94 -6.39 -1.63 -19.00
CA GLY A 94 -4.95 -1.39 -19.02
C GLY A 94 -4.46 -0.48 -17.89
N ASN A 95 -5.18 -0.41 -16.77
CA ASN A 95 -4.82 0.50 -15.68
C ASN A 95 -3.48 0.10 -15.05
N VAL A 96 -2.64 1.09 -14.73
CA VAL A 96 -1.33 0.91 -14.09
C VAL A 96 -1.43 0.17 -12.76
N ASP A 97 -2.57 0.28 -12.08
CA ASP A 97 -2.84 -0.40 -10.81
C ASP A 97 -2.67 -1.93 -10.95
N ASN A 98 -2.95 -2.53 -12.12
CA ASN A 98 -2.64 -3.96 -12.38
C ASN A 98 -1.14 -4.28 -12.24
N SER A 99 -0.27 -3.44 -12.81
CA SER A 99 1.19 -3.62 -12.73
C SER A 99 1.67 -3.42 -11.30
N ILE A 100 1.15 -2.40 -10.61
CA ILE A 100 1.48 -2.11 -9.21
C ILE A 100 1.06 -3.27 -8.30
N ARG A 101 -0.14 -3.82 -8.48
CA ARG A 101 -0.62 -4.99 -7.72
C ARG A 101 0.32 -6.18 -7.87
N HIS A 102 0.71 -6.49 -9.11
CA HIS A 102 1.53 -7.67 -9.40
C HIS A 102 2.97 -7.50 -8.91
N ALA A 103 3.54 -6.30 -9.06
CA ALA A 103 4.84 -5.97 -8.49
C ALA A 103 4.83 -6.07 -6.97
N THR A 104 3.81 -5.48 -6.32
CA THR A 104 3.64 -5.59 -4.86
C THR A 104 3.46 -7.04 -4.44
N SER A 105 2.71 -7.84 -5.21
CA SER A 105 2.52 -9.25 -4.90
C SER A 105 3.87 -9.99 -4.86
N LYS A 106 4.79 -9.67 -5.78
CA LYS A 106 6.15 -10.23 -5.79
C LYS A 106 7.03 -9.81 -4.61
N LEU A 107 6.76 -8.66 -4.01
CA LEU A 107 7.44 -8.19 -2.83
C LEU A 107 6.85 -8.77 -1.52
N SER A 108 5.70 -9.44 -1.61
CA SER A 108 4.92 -9.82 -0.44
C SER A 108 5.26 -11.23 0.06
N SER A 109 5.21 -11.45 1.38
CA SER A 109 5.49 -12.77 1.97
C SER A 109 4.28 -13.70 1.97
N LEU A 110 3.07 -13.16 2.21
CA LEU A 110 1.82 -13.90 2.29
C LEU A 110 0.71 -13.17 1.51
N HIS A 111 -0.27 -13.92 1.00
CA HIS A 111 -1.38 -13.39 0.24
C HIS A 111 -2.74 -13.84 0.75
N PHE A 112 -3.67 -12.89 0.89
CA PHE A 112 -5.10 -13.15 1.05
C PHE A 112 -5.83 -12.68 -0.21
N VAL A 113 -6.24 -13.65 -1.02
CA VAL A 113 -6.83 -13.42 -2.34
C VAL A 113 -8.36 -13.34 -2.28
N SER A 114 -8.97 -12.58 -3.18
CA SER A 114 -10.44 -12.45 -3.23
C SER A 114 -11.14 -13.64 -3.89
N ASN A 115 -10.46 -14.38 -4.78
CA ASN A 115 -11.05 -15.48 -5.53
C ASN A 115 -10.00 -16.47 -6.09
N ASN A 116 -10.47 -17.62 -6.58
CA ASN A 116 -9.62 -18.67 -7.14
C ASN A 116 -8.82 -18.23 -8.39
N LYS A 117 -9.35 -17.31 -9.21
CA LYS A 117 -8.61 -16.82 -10.39
C LYS A 117 -7.42 -15.97 -9.97
N ALA A 118 -7.58 -15.12 -8.96
CA ALA A 118 -6.48 -14.35 -8.37
C ALA A 118 -5.41 -15.26 -7.76
N LYS A 119 -5.82 -16.29 -7.00
CA LYS A 119 -4.92 -17.35 -6.51
C LYS A 119 -4.10 -17.98 -7.63
N SER A 120 -4.77 -18.46 -8.69
CA SER A 120 -4.09 -19.10 -9.82
C SER A 120 -3.13 -18.14 -10.53
N ARG A 121 -3.44 -16.84 -10.58
CA ARG A 121 -2.54 -15.84 -11.17
C ARG A 121 -1.28 -15.65 -10.34
N LEU A 122 -1.40 -15.53 -9.02
CA LEU A 122 -0.24 -15.44 -8.13
C LEU A 122 0.67 -16.67 -8.27
N ILE A 123 0.10 -17.87 -8.21
CA ILE A 123 0.87 -19.12 -8.35
C ILE A 123 1.65 -19.14 -9.67
N LYS A 124 1.03 -18.68 -10.78
CA LYS A 124 1.69 -18.63 -12.09
C LYS A 124 2.79 -17.57 -12.20
N MET A 125 2.71 -16.51 -11.39
CA MET A 125 3.77 -15.51 -11.34
C MET A 125 5.02 -16.08 -10.66
N GLY A 126 4.88 -17.15 -9.85
CA GLY A 126 5.90 -17.71 -8.96
C GLY A 126 6.09 -16.85 -7.73
#